data_AF-A0A419DAY8-F1
#
_entry.id   AF-A0A419DAY8-F1
#
_cell.length_a   1.000
_cell.length_b   1.000
_cell.length_c   1.000
_cell.angle_alpha   90.00
_cell.angle_beta   90.00
_cell.angle_gamma   90.00
#
_symmetry.space_group_name_H-M   'P 1'
#
loop_
_entity.id
_entity.type
_entity.pdbx_description
1 polymer ?
#
loop_
_entity_poly.entity_id
_entity_poly.type
_entity_poly.pdbx_seq_one_letter_code
_entity_poly.pdbx_strand_id
1 'polypeptide(L)'
;MTNDEQKAILSEMFQESKVKIFIKDNGNLLATAQLLIAGIQEINGITIWKSKFDGSLNIQPPSYDPFHKCKAVWIKDEKLWHDICVRLEREYQNKREALGIDEAIEDIEF
;
A
#
# COMPACT_ATOMS: atom_id res chain seq x y z
N MET A 1 -10.57 9.78 -27.33
CA MET A 1 -9.67 9.13 -26.38
C MET A 1 -10.18 7.73 -26.10
N THR A 2 -9.40 6.70 -26.41
CA THR A 2 -9.75 5.28 -26.21
C THR A 2 -9.47 4.85 -24.76
N ASN A 3 -9.97 3.67 -24.36
CA ASN A 3 -9.68 3.10 -23.04
C ASN A 3 -8.18 2.84 -22.85
N ASP A 4 -7.48 2.41 -23.90
CA ASP A 4 -6.05 2.14 -23.85
C ASP A 4 -5.23 3.43 -23.66
N GLU A 5 -5.64 4.54 -24.31
CA GLU A 5 -5.04 5.85 -24.10
C GLU A 5 -5.26 6.35 -22.66
N GLN A 6 -6.45 6.15 -22.08
CA GLN A 6 -6.72 6.50 -20.67
C GLN A 6 -5.83 5.69 -19.71
N LYS A 7 -5.65 4.39 -19.96
CA LYS A 7 -4.78 3.52 -19.15
C LYS A 7 -3.30 3.90 -19.25
N ALA A 8 -2.83 4.29 -20.43
CA ALA A 8 -1.47 4.76 -20.63
C ALA A 8 -1.19 6.04 -19.81
N ILE A 9 -2.07 7.03 -19.90
CA ILE A 9 -1.97 8.28 -19.13
C ILE A 9 -1.94 8.00 -17.63
N LEU A 10 -2.84 7.15 -17.13
CA LEU A 10 -2.87 6.78 -15.71
C LEU A 10 -1.58 6.08 -15.25
N SER A 11 -1.01 5.23 -16.11
CA SER A 11 0.26 4.54 -15.84
C SER A 11 1.43 5.53 -15.76
N GLU A 12 1.50 6.50 -16.68
CA GLU A 12 2.51 7.57 -16.66
C GLU A 12 2.36 8.46 -15.42
N MET A 13 1.13 8.86 -15.09
CA MET A 13 0.85 9.64 -13.88
C MET A 13 1.26 8.92 -12.59
N PHE A 14 1.15 7.59 -12.57
CA PHE A 14 1.60 6.78 -11.45
C PHE A 14 3.13 6.71 -11.32
N GLN A 15 3.87 6.75 -12.43
CA GLN A 15 5.34 6.77 -12.38
C GLN A 15 5.88 8.01 -11.65
N GLU A 16 5.18 9.14 -11.77
CA GLU A 16 5.48 10.40 -11.08
C GLU A 16 4.89 10.48 -9.65
N SER A 17 4.39 9.35 -9.13
CA SER A 17 3.77 9.34 -7.81
C SER A 17 4.78 9.39 -6.66
N LYS A 18 4.39 10.05 -5.58
CA LYS A 18 5.15 10.10 -4.32
C LYS A 18 4.46 9.24 -3.28
N VAL A 19 5.25 8.45 -2.55
CA VAL A 19 4.78 7.61 -1.46
C VAL A 19 5.36 8.12 -0.15
N LYS A 20 4.54 8.17 0.89
CA LYS A 20 4.99 8.34 2.27
C LYS A 20 4.50 7.17 3.11
N ILE A 21 5.41 6.55 3.84
CA ILE A 21 5.13 5.43 4.75
C ILE A 21 5.25 5.92 6.19
N PHE A 22 4.22 5.62 6.98
CA PHE A 22 4.16 5.86 8.41
C PHE A 22 4.14 4.50 9.13
N ILE A 23 5.28 4.09 9.65
CA ILE A 23 5.41 2.86 10.44
C ILE A 23 4.58 2.99 11.71
N LYS A 24 3.81 1.95 12.03
CA LYS A 24 2.98 1.86 13.23
C LYS A 24 3.41 0.70 14.13
N ASP A 25 3.79 -0.42 13.52
CA ASP A 25 4.22 -1.67 14.17
C ASP A 25 3.34 -2.09 15.36
N ASN A 26 2.02 -2.15 15.12
CA ASN A 26 1.04 -2.49 16.13
C ASN A 26 0.36 -3.82 15.77
N GLY A 27 0.94 -4.91 16.27
CA GLY A 27 0.50 -6.27 15.98
C GLY A 27 0.55 -6.55 14.48
N ASN A 28 -0.61 -6.81 13.87
CA ASN A 28 -0.69 -7.09 12.44
C ASN A 28 -0.67 -5.85 11.54
N LEU A 29 -0.95 -4.66 12.08
CA LEU A 29 -0.90 -3.42 11.30
C LEU A 29 0.51 -2.85 11.37
N LEU A 30 1.26 -3.01 10.29
CA LEU A 30 2.68 -2.64 10.25
C LEU A 30 2.85 -1.15 9.91
N ALA A 31 2.08 -0.65 8.95
CA ALA A 31 2.18 0.73 8.51
C ALA A 31 0.89 1.26 7.88
N THR A 32 0.79 2.59 7.82
CA THR A 32 -0.14 3.31 6.95
C THR A 32 0.64 4.09 5.90
N ALA A 33 0.08 4.22 4.70
CA ALA A 33 0.71 4.90 3.58
C ALA A 33 -0.18 5.99 2.98
N GLN A 34 0.49 6.97 2.40
CA GLN A 34 -0.08 8.05 1.61
C GLN A 34 0.55 7.99 0.21
N LEU A 35 -0.29 8.01 -0.82
CA LEU A 35 0.11 8.01 -2.23
C LEU A 35 -0.38 9.31 -2.89
N LEU A 36 0.55 10.09 -3.46
CA LEU A 36 0.25 11.29 -4.23
C LEU A 36 0.58 11.03 -5.70
N ILE A 37 -0.44 10.91 -6.55
CA ILE A 37 -0.32 10.59 -7.97
C ILE A 37 -0.20 11.89 -8.78
N ALA A 38 0.90 12.03 -9.53
CA ALA A 38 1.22 13.18 -10.38
C ALA A 38 1.06 14.57 -9.71
N GLY A 39 1.16 14.65 -8.38
CA GLY A 39 0.92 15.88 -7.62
C GLY A 39 -0.54 16.37 -7.58
N ILE A 40 -1.48 15.59 -8.12
CA ILE A 40 -2.89 16.00 -8.29
C ILE A 40 -3.78 15.27 -7.29
N GLN A 41 -3.69 13.94 -7.26
CA GLN A 41 -4.57 13.11 -6.46
C GLN A 41 -3.83 12.51 -5.28
N GLU A 42 -4.32 12.79 -4.08
CA GLU A 42 -3.81 12.21 -2.84
C GLU A 42 -4.75 11.11 -2.37
N ILE A 43 -4.18 9.96 -2.02
CA ILE A 43 -4.86 8.80 -1.46
C ILE A 43 -4.23 8.53 -0.10
N ASN A 44 -5.00 8.74 0.96
CA ASN A 44 -4.57 8.57 2.35
C ASN A 44 -5.19 7.33 2.97
N GLY A 45 -4.47 6.73 3.93
CA GLY A 45 -5.00 5.64 4.73
C GLY A 45 -4.93 4.27 4.05
N ILE A 46 -4.01 4.10 3.09
CA ILE A 46 -3.66 2.76 2.59
C ILE A 46 -2.96 2.03 3.74
N THR A 47 -3.33 0.80 4.02
CA THR A 47 -2.79 0.05 5.17
C THR A 47 -1.94 -1.13 4.71
N ILE A 48 -0.82 -1.36 5.40
CA ILE A 48 0.09 -2.48 5.18
C ILE A 48 0.02 -3.39 6.41
N TRP A 49 -0.36 -4.64 6.20
CA TRP A 49 -0.58 -5.64 7.24
C TRP A 49 0.35 -6.83 7.09
N LYS A 50 0.69 -7.48 8.21
CA LYS A 50 1.24 -8.84 8.23
C LYS A 50 0.08 -9.83 8.29
N SER A 51 0.05 -10.80 7.38
CA SER A 51 -0.87 -11.93 7.47
C SER A 51 -0.59 -12.76 8.72
N LYS A 52 -1.65 -13.26 9.36
CA LYS A 52 -1.52 -14.21 10.49
C LYS A 52 -1.19 -15.62 10.04
N PHE A 53 -1.38 -15.95 8.77
CA PHE A 53 -1.31 -17.34 8.29
C PHE A 53 0.07 -17.69 7.73
N ASP A 54 0.62 -16.80 6.91
CA ASP A 54 1.85 -17.01 6.15
C ASP A 54 2.88 -15.89 6.36
N GLY A 55 2.58 -14.92 7.23
CA GLY A 55 3.45 -13.77 7.50
C GLY A 55 3.58 -12.79 6.33
N SER A 56 2.88 -13.03 5.20
CA SER A 56 3.00 -12.20 4.00
C SER A 56 2.46 -10.79 4.21
N LEU A 57 3.03 -9.82 3.48
CA LEU A 57 2.54 -8.45 3.48
C LEU A 57 1.25 -8.34 2.67
N ASN A 58 0.25 -7.71 3.28
CA ASN A 58 -1.05 -7.47 2.68
C ASN A 58 -1.31 -5.97 2.63
N ILE A 59 -1.50 -5.46 1.42
CA ILE A 59 -1.78 -4.04 1.19
C ILE A 59 -3.26 -3.89 0.90
N GLN A 60 -3.92 -3.02 1.67
CA GLN A 60 -5.35 -2.77 1.54
C GLN A 60 -5.61 -1.30 1.24
N PRO A 61 -6.50 -1.00 0.30
CA PRO A 61 -6.89 0.38 0.03
C PRO A 61 -7.60 0.97 1.26
N PRO A 62 -7.71 2.30 1.34
CA PRO A 62 -8.38 2.95 2.45
C PRO A 62 -9.82 2.44 2.55
N SER A 63 -10.28 2.23 3.79
CA SER A 63 -11.64 1.81 4.09
C SER A 63 -12.26 2.76 5.11
N TYR A 64 -13.57 2.96 4.99
CA TYR A 64 -14.38 3.70 5.94
C TYR A 64 -15.55 2.78 6.31
N ASP A 65 -15.91 2.76 7.59
CA ASP A 65 -16.87 1.85 8.23
C ASP A 65 -16.22 0.61 8.91
N PRO A 66 -16.16 0.60 10.26
CA PRO A 66 -15.69 -0.54 11.04
C PRO A 66 -16.70 -1.69 11.12
N PHE A 67 -17.97 -1.46 10.77
CA PHE A 67 -19.05 -2.46 10.83
C PHE A 67 -19.26 -3.20 9.51
N HIS A 68 -19.03 -2.53 8.38
CA HIS A 68 -19.05 -3.12 7.06
C HIS A 68 -17.81 -2.66 6.33
N LYS A 69 -16.83 -3.54 6.09
CA LYS A 69 -15.56 -3.22 5.43
C LYS A 69 -15.80 -2.60 4.05
N CYS A 70 -16.02 -1.29 3.99
CA CYS A 70 -16.33 -0.58 2.76
C CYS A 70 -15.08 0.16 2.33
N LYS A 71 -14.62 -0.09 1.09
CA LYS A 71 -13.44 0.59 0.56
C LYS A 71 -13.80 2.04 0.24
N ALA A 72 -13.06 2.99 0.79
CA ALA A 72 -13.18 4.41 0.51
C ALA A 72 -12.69 4.73 -0.91
N VAL A 73 -11.67 4.00 -1.37
CA VAL A 73 -11.10 4.13 -2.70
C VAL A 73 -11.04 2.76 -3.35
N TRP A 74 -11.53 2.67 -4.58
CA TRP A 74 -11.45 1.47 -5.40
C TRP A 74 -10.69 1.76 -6.68
N ILE A 75 -9.54 1.12 -6.86
CA ILE A 75 -8.78 1.17 -8.12
C ILE A 75 -9.27 -0.01 -8.95
N LYS A 76 -10.01 0.30 -10.03
CA LYS A 76 -10.65 -0.71 -10.89
C LYS A 76 -9.66 -1.46 -11.79
N ASP A 77 -8.56 -0.81 -12.15
CA ASP A 77 -7.51 -1.43 -12.96
C ASP A 77 -6.62 -2.31 -12.07
N GLU A 78 -6.74 -3.62 -12.23
CA GLU A 78 -6.02 -4.61 -11.42
C GLU A 78 -4.50 -4.53 -11.60
N LYS A 79 -4.04 -4.19 -12.81
CA LYS A 79 -2.61 -4.03 -13.09
C LYS A 79 -2.07 -2.80 -12.35
N LEU A 80 -2.77 -1.68 -12.44
CA LEU A 80 -2.39 -0.46 -11.71
C LEU A 80 -2.39 -0.69 -10.20
N TRP A 81 -3.41 -1.41 -9.69
CA TRP A 81 -3.44 -1.77 -8.27
C TRP A 81 -2.25 -2.65 -7.87
N HIS A 82 -1.89 -3.65 -8.69
CA HIS A 82 -0.72 -4.48 -8.46
C HIS A 82 0.56 -3.63 -8.43
N ASP A 83 0.75 -2.73 -9.40
CA ASP A 83 1.92 -1.85 -9.47
C ASP A 83 2.01 -0.91 -8.24
N ILE A 84 0.87 -0.43 -7.74
CA ILE A 84 0.76 0.34 -6.50
C ILE A 84 1.21 -0.50 -5.30
N CYS A 85 0.72 -1.74 -5.18
CA CYS A 85 1.10 -2.64 -4.10
C CYS A 85 2.61 -2.91 -4.08
N VAL A 86 3.18 -3.27 -5.24
CA VAL A 86 4.63 -3.51 -5.37
C VAL A 86 5.44 -2.27 -4.97
N ARG A 87 5.00 -1.07 -5.39
CA ARG A 87 5.70 0.17 -5.01
C ARG A 87 5.62 0.43 -3.51
N LEU A 88 4.44 0.30 -2.91
CA LEU A 88 4.22 0.52 -1.48
C LEU A 88 5.01 -0.46 -0.63
N GLU A 89 5.06 -1.74 -1.02
CA GLU A 89 5.86 -2.76 -0.34
C GLU A 89 7.34 -2.38 -0.34
N ARG A 90 7.89 -2.01 -1.50
CA ARG A 90 9.29 -1.57 -1.60
C ARG A 90 9.59 -0.35 -0.74
N GLU A 91 8.73 0.67 -0.77
CA GLU A 91 8.91 1.89 0.03
C GLU A 91 8.80 1.61 1.53
N TYR A 92 7.95 0.66 1.92
CA TYR A 92 7.86 0.20 3.30
C TYR A 92 9.14 -0.50 3.76
N GLN A 93 9.70 -1.41 2.96
CA GLN A 93 10.96 -2.08 3.27
C GLN A 93 12.11 -1.08 3.38
N ASN A 94 12.24 -0.17 2.41
CA ASN A 94 13.25 0.90 2.45
C ASN A 94 13.12 1.76 3.72
N LYS A 95 11.89 2.08 4.13
CA LYS A 95 11.63 2.87 5.34
C LYS A 95 11.99 2.11 6.60
N ARG A 96 11.73 0.80 6.66
CA ARG A 96 12.12 -0.07 7.78
C ARG A 96 13.63 -0.16 7.92
N GLU A 97 14.32 -0.45 6.82
CA GLU A 97 15.78 -0.54 6.76
C GLU A 97 16.42 0.77 7.24
N ALA A 98 15.94 1.91 6.72
CA ALA A 98 16.42 3.24 7.13
C ALA A 98 16.19 3.56 8.62
N LEU A 99 15.25 2.88 9.28
CA LEU A 99 14.97 3.00 10.71
C LEU A 99 15.67 1.93 11.57
N GLY A 100 16.40 0.98 10.95
CA GLY A 100 17.04 -0.13 11.65
C GLY A 100 16.05 -1.10 12.29
N ILE A 101 14.85 -1.24 11.73
CA ILE A 101 13.81 -2.15 12.24
C ILE A 101 14.02 -3.53 11.61
N ASP A 102 14.94 -4.29 12.18
CA ASP A 102 15.12 -5.71 11.89
C ASP A 102 14.14 -6.53 12.74
N GLU A 103 13.14 -7.16 12.13
CA GLU A 103 12.49 -8.29 12.80
C GLU A 103 13.30 -9.53 12.47
N ALA A 104 14.01 -10.08 13.46
CA ALA A 104 14.04 -11.52 13.57
C ALA A 104 12.57 -11.95 13.71
N ILE A 105 12.00 -12.54 12.66
CA ILE A 105 10.72 -13.21 12.77
C ILE A 105 10.98 -14.39 13.68
N GLU A 106 10.81 -14.22 14.99
CA GLU A 106 10.74 -15.35 15.89
C GLU A 106 9.49 -16.14 15.51
N ASP A 107 9.72 -17.34 14.98
CA ASP A 107 8.70 -18.35 14.78
C ASP A 107 8.03 -18.62 16.13
N ILE A 108 6.82 -18.12 16.31
CA ILE A 108 5.95 -18.61 17.39
C ILE A 108 5.42 -19.96 16.90
N GLU A 109 6.12 -21.04 17.27
CA GLU A 109 5.57 -22.40 17.18
C GLU A 109 4.26 -22.46 17.99
N PHE A 110 3.18 -22.91 17.34
CA PHE A 110 1.91 -23.26 18.00
C PHE A 110 1.87 -24.75 18.36
#